data_AF-A0A6S6S8Q7-F1
#
_entry.id   AF-A0A6S6S8Q7-F1
#
_cell.length_a   1.000
_cell.length_b   1.000
_cell.length_c   1.000
_cell.angle_alpha   90.00
_cell.angle_beta   90.00
_cell.angle_gamma   90.00
#
_symmetry.space_group_name_H-M   'P 1'
#
loop_
_entity.id
_entity.type
_entity.pdbx_description
1 polymer ?
#
loop_
_entity_poly.entity_id
_entity_poly.type
_entity_poly.pdbx_seq_one_letter_code
_entity_poly.pdbx_strand_id
1 'polypeptide(L)'
;MRFLLLLWLFTFMAMANIDLYPKKECELYNNLKHTKNRGNEVLQLDRTYEMLKHHKGQYLLKVEYATPSQRWVDDDCLTLRPLRSSPLYGKTKKGTSKKSTEKQVSIDDELSNANKNMAKKPQKSFVKKTSTSKKNLLALSWHNAFCETHRYKKECKRGVGSLLKRKPSDTQFVLHGLWPQPRTNVYCNVDYALKNADKNKRWRDLPCLALDEEVEDALEVVMPGFASDLHKHEWIKHGTCYGTEANKYYTDAISLINQVNNSAVGKFFSQNIGKRITLKQVRTVADKAFGRGAGNRVELLCKNGLVTELWLHLGSGSTDLATLLKGGKKIRGRCKQGHLDKAGFGR
;
A
#
# COMPACT_ATOMS: atom_id res chain seq x y z
N MET A 1 40.41 49.13 1.62
CA MET A 1 39.88 48.33 2.75
C MET A 1 39.30 47.04 2.18
N ARG A 2 39.86 45.88 2.57
CA ARG A 2 39.49 44.53 2.09
C ARG A 2 38.14 44.12 2.70
N PHE A 3 37.15 43.79 1.88
CA PHE A 3 35.92 43.11 2.35
C PHE A 3 36.15 41.60 2.35
N LEU A 4 36.21 41.02 3.56
CA LEU A 4 36.31 39.57 3.77
C LEU A 4 34.99 38.88 3.40
N LEU A 5 35.10 37.82 2.59
CA LEU A 5 34.08 36.81 2.37
C LEU A 5 33.98 35.92 3.62
N LEU A 6 32.84 35.94 4.32
CA LEU A 6 32.54 34.98 5.39
C LEU A 6 31.80 33.78 4.78
N LEU A 7 32.53 32.68 4.57
CA LEU A 7 32.00 31.35 4.27
C LEU A 7 31.35 30.78 5.54
N TRP A 8 30.02 30.69 5.55
CA TRP A 8 29.27 30.04 6.63
C TRP A 8 29.27 28.52 6.38
N LEU A 9 30.22 27.82 7.00
CA LEU A 9 30.24 26.36 7.07
C LEU A 9 29.14 25.89 8.03
N PHE A 10 28.00 25.44 7.48
CA PHE A 10 27.02 24.66 8.23
C PHE A 10 27.55 23.24 8.44
N THR A 11 28.16 22.99 9.59
CA THR A 11 28.44 21.63 10.06
C THR A 11 27.13 20.96 10.45
N PHE A 12 26.60 20.10 9.57
CA PHE A 12 25.55 19.14 9.91
C PHE A 12 26.16 18.09 10.86
N MET A 13 25.89 18.21 12.17
CA MET A 13 26.11 17.07 13.07
C MET A 13 25.04 16.04 12.75
N ALA A 14 25.44 14.91 12.16
CA ALA A 14 24.58 13.75 12.07
C ALA A 14 24.28 13.26 13.49
N MET A 15 23.03 13.40 13.94
CA MET A 15 22.53 12.72 15.12
C MET A 15 22.53 11.23 14.80
N ALA A 16 23.47 10.47 15.36
CA ALA A 16 23.44 9.02 15.27
C ALA A 16 22.25 8.52 16.10
N ASN A 17 21.25 7.94 15.42
CA ASN A 17 20.17 7.25 16.10
C ASN A 17 20.77 6.01 16.79
N ILE A 18 20.55 5.89 18.10
CA ILE A 18 21.06 4.76 18.89
C ILE A 18 19.99 3.66 18.87
N ASP A 19 20.36 2.50 18.32
CA ASP A 19 19.51 1.32 18.32
C ASP A 19 19.72 0.47 19.58
N LEU A 20 18.62 -0.03 20.12
CA LEU A 20 18.57 -0.92 21.29
C LEU A 20 18.13 -2.32 20.87
N TYR A 21 18.72 -3.33 21.52
CA TYR A 21 18.45 -4.75 21.29
C TYR A 21 17.63 -5.33 22.44
N PRO A 22 16.49 -5.98 22.16
CA PRO A 22 15.62 -6.53 23.19
C PRO A 22 16.24 -7.77 23.87
N LYS A 23 16.15 -7.83 25.20
CA LYS A 23 16.57 -8.95 26.06
C LYS A 23 15.45 -9.95 26.31
N LYS A 24 14.22 -9.44 26.51
CA LYS A 24 13.01 -10.16 26.90
C LYS A 24 11.78 -9.42 26.37
N GLU A 25 10.67 -10.14 26.24
CA GLU A 25 9.39 -9.53 25.90
C GLU A 25 8.94 -8.63 27.07
N CYS A 26 8.59 -7.40 26.75
CA CYS A 26 8.04 -6.43 27.71
C CYS A 26 6.95 -5.60 27.05
N GLU A 27 5.95 -5.21 27.82
CA GLU A 27 4.87 -4.34 27.35
C GLU A 27 5.40 -2.93 26.99
N LEU A 28 4.76 -2.30 26.01
CA LEU A 28 5.14 -0.99 25.46
C LEU A 28 4.06 0.05 25.76
N TYR A 29 4.29 0.87 26.77
CA TYR A 29 3.26 1.75 27.31
C TYR A 29 3.18 3.11 26.60
N ASN A 30 2.00 3.70 26.59
CA ASN A 30 1.76 5.06 26.09
C ASN A 30 2.41 6.14 26.96
N ASN A 31 2.75 5.84 28.20
CA ASN A 31 3.21 6.82 29.20
C ASN A 31 4.20 6.20 30.19
N LEU A 32 5.04 7.05 30.78
CA LEU A 32 6.11 6.69 31.74
C LEU A 32 5.59 5.98 33.01
N LYS A 33 4.31 6.13 33.36
CA LYS A 33 3.71 5.51 34.55
C LYS A 33 3.20 4.08 34.28
N HIS A 34 3.33 3.59 33.06
CA HIS A 34 2.87 2.25 32.65
C HIS A 34 1.37 2.00 32.90
N THR A 35 0.53 3.06 32.87
CA THR A 35 -0.91 2.93 33.15
C THR A 35 -1.76 2.60 31.93
N LYS A 36 -1.19 2.67 30.72
CA LYS A 36 -1.92 2.46 29.47
C LYS A 36 -1.00 1.84 28.42
N ASN A 37 -1.45 0.72 27.85
CA ASN A 37 -0.84 0.08 26.68
C ASN A 37 -1.91 -0.09 25.58
N ARG A 38 -2.18 1.00 24.84
CA ARG A 38 -3.09 0.97 23.70
C ARG A 38 -2.51 0.08 22.62
N GLY A 39 -3.27 -0.95 22.24
CA GLY A 39 -2.85 -1.94 21.25
C GLY A 39 -2.23 -3.19 21.87
N ASN A 40 -2.04 -3.23 23.20
CA ASN A 40 -1.34 -4.32 23.89
C ASN A 40 0.02 -4.60 23.22
N GLU A 41 0.75 -3.53 22.93
CA GLU A 41 2.03 -3.58 22.24
C GLU A 41 3.08 -4.23 23.14
N VAL A 42 3.93 -5.08 22.55
CA VAL A 42 4.98 -5.80 23.26
C VAL A 42 6.27 -5.71 22.43
N LEU A 43 7.42 -5.64 23.10
CA LEU A 43 8.72 -5.76 22.46
C LEU A 43 8.83 -7.11 21.73
N GLN A 44 8.96 -7.04 20.42
CA GLN A 44 9.36 -8.15 19.55
C GLN A 44 10.87 -8.37 19.65
N LEU A 45 11.29 -9.64 19.83
CA LEU A 45 12.70 -10.02 20.05
C LEU A 45 13.54 -10.12 18.77
N ASP A 46 12.91 -10.04 17.61
CA ASP A 46 13.47 -10.23 16.27
C ASP A 46 13.73 -8.90 15.54
N ARG A 47 13.64 -7.76 16.23
CA ARG A 47 13.97 -6.44 15.70
C ARG A 47 14.64 -5.50 16.73
N THR A 48 15.34 -4.48 16.23
CA THR A 48 15.93 -3.42 17.05
C THR A 48 14.95 -2.25 17.22
N TYR A 49 15.21 -1.39 18.21
CA TYR A 49 14.36 -0.23 18.51
C TYR A 49 15.19 1.04 18.61
N GLU A 50 14.76 2.10 17.93
CA GLU A 50 15.37 3.43 18.01
C GLU A 50 15.09 4.05 19.40
N MET A 51 16.15 4.38 20.14
CA MET A 51 16.05 5.10 21.41
C MET A 51 15.86 6.60 21.17
N LEU A 52 14.68 7.12 21.50
CA LEU A 52 14.40 8.56 21.45
C LEU A 52 14.85 9.27 22.73
N LYS A 53 14.71 8.61 23.88
CA LYS A 53 15.07 9.17 25.20
C LYS A 53 15.33 8.06 26.22
N HIS A 54 16.24 8.29 27.15
CA HIS A 54 16.36 7.53 28.39
C HIS A 54 15.99 8.43 29.57
N HIS A 55 15.07 7.99 30.44
CA HIS A 55 14.62 8.78 31.59
C HIS A 55 14.10 7.89 32.71
N LYS A 56 14.66 8.04 33.92
CA LYS A 56 14.20 7.34 35.15
C LYS A 56 14.14 5.81 35.01
N GLY A 57 15.17 5.19 34.44
CA GLY A 57 15.24 3.74 34.27
C GLY A 57 14.34 3.18 33.17
N GLN A 58 13.85 4.04 32.27
CA GLN A 58 12.99 3.65 31.16
C GLN A 58 13.44 4.28 29.85
N TYR A 59 13.30 3.54 28.76
CA TYR A 59 13.50 4.05 27.41
C TYR A 59 12.18 4.52 26.80
N LEU A 60 12.23 5.67 26.14
CA LEU A 60 11.24 6.07 25.15
C LEU A 60 11.72 5.59 23.79
N LEU A 61 11.00 4.64 23.23
CA LEU A 61 11.28 4.02 21.95
C LEU A 61 10.38 4.60 20.88
N LYS A 62 10.88 4.60 19.64
CA LYS A 62 10.04 4.70 18.46
C LYS A 62 9.62 3.29 18.04
N VAL A 63 8.35 2.98 18.22
CA VAL A 63 7.74 1.71 17.86
C VAL A 63 6.93 1.94 16.60
N GLU A 64 7.42 1.42 15.49
CA GLU A 64 6.71 1.50 14.22
C GLU A 64 5.34 0.84 14.34
N TYR A 65 4.34 1.46 13.70
CA TYR A 65 2.94 1.02 13.65
C TYR A 65 2.14 1.12 14.97
N ALA A 66 2.78 1.36 16.12
CA ALA A 66 2.09 1.59 17.38
C ALA A 66 1.40 2.97 17.40
N THR A 67 0.23 3.08 18.05
CA THR A 67 -0.49 4.37 18.24
C THR A 67 -0.62 4.77 19.71
N PRO A 68 0.13 5.77 20.20
CA PRO A 68 1.14 6.57 19.52
C PRO A 68 2.40 5.74 19.26
N SER A 69 3.27 6.20 18.36
CA SER A 69 4.51 5.48 18.01
C SER A 69 5.56 5.57 19.11
N GLN A 70 5.53 6.63 19.92
CA GLN A 70 6.41 6.78 21.06
C GLN A 70 5.90 5.92 22.24
N ARG A 71 6.71 4.94 22.65
CA ARG A 71 6.35 4.01 23.73
C ARG A 71 7.41 3.93 24.81
N TRP A 72 6.98 3.84 26.05
CA TRP A 72 7.82 3.66 27.23
C TRP A 72 7.97 2.19 27.57
N VAL A 73 9.17 1.81 27.99
CA VAL A 73 9.50 0.47 28.49
C VAL A 73 10.65 0.54 29.48
N ASP A 74 10.68 -0.38 30.43
CA ASP A 74 11.77 -0.49 31.41
C ASP A 74 13.10 -0.80 30.71
N ASP A 75 14.18 -0.18 31.19
CA ASP A 75 15.50 -0.27 30.57
C ASP A 75 16.13 -1.67 30.68
N ASP A 76 15.68 -2.46 31.67
CA ASP A 76 16.09 -3.84 31.88
C ASP A 76 15.63 -4.78 30.75
N CYS A 77 14.67 -4.34 29.92
CA CYS A 77 14.16 -5.06 28.77
C CYS A 77 15.08 -4.97 27.54
N LEU A 78 16.03 -4.03 27.50
CA LEU A 78 16.90 -3.77 26.33
C LEU A 78 18.38 -3.63 26.69
N THR A 79 19.26 -3.65 25.68
CA THR A 79 20.71 -3.39 25.80
C THR A 79 21.21 -2.61 24.60
N LEU A 80 22.26 -1.82 24.81
CA LEU A 80 22.98 -1.09 23.76
C LEU A 80 23.86 -2.00 22.87
N ARG A 81 24.09 -3.25 23.29
CA ARG A 81 24.95 -4.20 22.56
C ARG A 81 24.14 -5.40 22.04
N PRO A 82 24.39 -5.88 20.81
CA PRO A 82 23.75 -7.08 20.28
C PRO A 82 23.93 -8.28 21.20
N LEU A 83 22.84 -9.02 21.44
CA LEU A 83 22.87 -10.28 22.19
C LEU A 83 23.06 -11.44 21.21
N ARG A 84 24.09 -12.27 21.44
CA ARG A 84 24.36 -13.47 20.62
C ARG A 84 23.24 -14.52 20.66
N SER A 85 22.35 -14.44 21.65
CA SER A 85 21.20 -15.34 21.86
C SER A 85 19.87 -14.78 21.33
N SER A 86 19.84 -13.54 20.80
CA SER A 86 18.61 -12.97 20.23
C SER A 86 18.37 -13.51 18.81
N PRO A 87 17.09 -13.76 18.41
CA PRO A 87 16.72 -14.19 17.05
C PRO A 87 17.32 -13.33 15.93
N LEU A 88 17.64 -12.06 16.22
CA LEU A 88 18.28 -11.11 15.30
C LEU A 88 19.71 -11.46 14.87
N TYR A 89 20.48 -12.18 15.70
CA TYR A 89 21.93 -12.38 15.49
C TYR A 89 22.38 -13.85 15.56
N GLY A 90 21.45 -14.78 15.78
CA GLY A 90 21.70 -16.22 15.76
C GLY A 90 21.88 -16.75 14.33
N LYS A 91 23.09 -16.66 13.78
CA LYS A 91 23.43 -17.35 12.52
C LYS A 91 23.30 -18.87 12.69
N THR A 92 22.58 -19.47 11.74
CA THR A 92 22.64 -20.87 11.34
C THR A 92 24.08 -21.41 11.33
N LYS A 93 24.30 -22.58 11.93
CA LYS A 93 25.47 -23.41 11.64
C LYS A 93 25.02 -24.79 11.14
N LYS A 94 25.25 -25.01 9.85
CA LYS A 94 25.36 -26.33 9.23
C LYS A 94 26.84 -26.74 9.36
N GLY A 95 27.13 -27.93 9.92
CA GLY A 95 28.51 -28.43 10.02
C GLY A 95 28.70 -29.60 11.00
N THR A 96 28.59 -30.79 10.44
CA THR A 96 29.22 -32.09 10.76
C THR A 96 30.18 -32.20 11.97
N SER A 97 29.84 -33.14 12.87
CA SER A 97 30.65 -34.10 13.64
C SER A 97 32.01 -33.72 14.23
N LYS A 98 32.10 -33.75 15.58
CA LYS A 98 33.12 -34.56 16.30
C LYS A 98 32.70 -34.85 17.76
N LYS A 99 32.35 -36.11 17.98
CA LYS A 99 32.67 -37.04 19.09
C LYS A 99 33.04 -36.45 20.47
N SER A 100 32.21 -36.76 21.47
CA SER A 100 32.64 -37.15 22.82
C SER A 100 31.65 -38.18 23.41
N THR A 101 32.16 -39.38 23.62
CA THR A 101 31.67 -40.53 24.43
C THR A 101 31.24 -40.03 25.83
N GLU A 102 30.19 -40.46 26.53
CA GLU A 102 29.64 -41.75 27.00
C GLU A 102 28.18 -41.43 27.46
N LYS A 103 27.17 -42.30 27.63
CA LYS A 103 27.06 -43.71 28.01
C LYS A 103 25.65 -44.19 27.62
N GLN A 104 25.55 -45.45 27.27
CA GLN A 104 24.41 -46.14 26.65
C GLN A 104 23.47 -46.76 27.69
N VAL A 105 22.15 -46.49 27.64
CA VAL A 105 21.09 -47.43 28.09
C VAL A 105 19.83 -47.18 27.23
N SER A 106 19.36 -48.25 26.59
CA SER A 106 18.20 -48.35 25.70
C SER A 106 16.91 -48.64 26.47
N ILE A 107 15.80 -47.97 26.12
CA ILE A 107 14.44 -48.42 26.46
C ILE A 107 13.55 -48.14 25.24
N ASP A 108 13.53 -49.08 24.29
CA ASP A 108 12.68 -49.06 23.10
C ASP A 108 11.25 -49.58 23.38
N ASP A 109 10.82 -49.66 24.64
CA ASP A 109 9.54 -50.29 25.02
C ASP A 109 8.42 -49.33 25.45
N GLU A 110 8.62 -48.01 25.42
CA GLU A 110 7.63 -47.03 25.93
C GLU A 110 6.98 -46.14 24.85
N LEU A 111 6.96 -46.58 23.59
CA LEU A 111 6.32 -45.86 22.47
C LEU A 111 5.29 -46.67 21.68
N SER A 112 4.89 -47.85 22.17
CA SER A 112 3.92 -48.72 21.49
C SER A 112 2.50 -48.73 22.08
N ASN A 113 2.23 -48.02 23.18
CA ASN A 113 0.94 -48.14 23.91
C ASN A 113 0.22 -46.83 24.26
N ALA A 114 0.20 -45.84 23.36
CA ALA A 114 -0.68 -44.68 23.50
C ALA A 114 -1.46 -44.33 22.22
N ASN A 115 -1.79 -45.33 21.41
CA ASN A 115 -2.60 -45.13 20.20
C ASN A 115 -3.75 -46.14 20.10
N LYS A 116 -4.59 -46.21 21.14
CA LYS A 116 -5.97 -46.70 21.03
C LYS A 116 -6.87 -45.83 21.89
N ASN A 117 -7.89 -45.26 21.23
CA ASN A 117 -9.03 -44.52 21.77
C ASN A 117 -8.85 -43.01 21.92
N MET A 118 -9.06 -42.27 20.82
CA MET A 118 -10.18 -41.33 20.77
C MET A 118 -10.50 -40.97 19.31
N ALA A 119 -11.71 -41.34 18.92
CA ALA A 119 -12.24 -41.21 17.58
C ALA A 119 -12.41 -39.74 17.15
N LYS A 120 -12.22 -39.55 15.85
CA LYS A 120 -12.52 -38.37 15.02
C LYS A 120 -13.68 -37.51 15.52
N LYS A 121 -13.39 -36.22 15.74
CA LYS A 121 -14.31 -35.14 15.40
C LYS A 121 -13.55 -34.15 14.51
N PRO A 122 -13.89 -34.01 13.22
CA PRO A 122 -13.21 -33.03 12.38
C PRO A 122 -13.66 -31.64 12.84
N GLN A 123 -12.78 -30.93 13.56
CA GLN A 123 -12.88 -29.48 13.67
C GLN A 123 -12.69 -28.94 12.25
N LYS A 124 -13.81 -28.62 11.60
CA LYS A 124 -13.81 -27.78 10.40
C LYS A 124 -13.18 -26.45 10.83
N SER A 125 -11.90 -26.27 10.52
CA SER A 125 -11.36 -24.94 10.35
C SER A 125 -12.17 -24.30 9.23
N PHE A 126 -13.09 -23.41 9.60
CA PHE A 126 -13.67 -22.47 8.66
C PHE A 126 -12.55 -21.48 8.30
N VAL A 127 -11.62 -21.92 7.44
CA VAL A 127 -10.94 -20.98 6.55
C VAL A 127 -12.04 -20.45 5.67
N LYS A 128 -12.65 -19.34 6.09
CA LYS A 128 -13.60 -18.60 5.26
C LYS A 128 -12.76 -18.11 4.08
N LYS A 129 -12.76 -18.89 3.00
CA LYS A 129 -12.12 -18.55 1.73
C LYS A 129 -12.77 -17.25 1.29
N THR A 130 -12.18 -16.11 1.64
CA THR A 130 -12.70 -14.81 1.23
C THR A 130 -12.47 -14.75 -0.28
N SER A 131 -13.52 -15.05 -1.03
CA SER A 131 -13.47 -14.87 -2.47
C SER A 131 -13.29 -13.38 -2.73
N THR A 132 -12.29 -13.02 -3.53
CA THR A 132 -12.13 -11.65 -4.04
C THR A 132 -13.43 -11.17 -4.67
N SER A 133 -13.64 -9.85 -4.62
CA SER A 133 -14.82 -9.21 -5.20
C SER A 133 -15.08 -9.69 -6.63
N LYS A 134 -16.32 -10.12 -6.90
CA LYS A 134 -16.72 -10.76 -8.16
C LYS A 134 -16.81 -9.79 -9.35
N LYS A 135 -16.97 -8.50 -9.06
CA LYS A 135 -17.09 -7.42 -10.04
C LYS A 135 -16.39 -6.20 -9.51
N ASN A 136 -15.57 -5.56 -10.34
CA ASN A 136 -14.81 -4.39 -9.96
C ASN A 136 -14.91 -3.31 -11.03
N LEU A 137 -14.61 -2.08 -10.66
CA LEU A 137 -14.44 -0.95 -11.57
C LEU A 137 -13.03 -0.41 -11.37
N LEU A 138 -12.19 -0.50 -12.39
CA LEU A 138 -10.90 0.18 -12.38
C LEU A 138 -11.13 1.61 -12.85
N ALA A 139 -10.88 2.57 -11.98
CA ALA A 139 -10.97 3.99 -12.26
C ALA A 139 -9.57 4.56 -12.47
N LEU A 140 -9.35 5.16 -13.64
CA LEU A 140 -8.06 5.73 -14.03
C LEU A 140 -8.24 7.20 -14.37
N SER A 141 -7.46 8.08 -13.74
CA SER A 141 -7.52 9.52 -13.98
C SER A 141 -6.57 9.95 -15.08
N TRP A 142 -7.04 10.82 -15.96
CA TRP A 142 -6.18 11.65 -16.79
C TRP A 142 -5.71 12.84 -15.94
N HIS A 143 -4.50 12.72 -15.37
CA HIS A 143 -4.08 13.55 -14.24
C HIS A 143 -4.02 15.05 -14.58
N ASN A 144 -3.61 15.39 -15.81
CA ASN A 144 -3.56 16.77 -16.27
C ASN A 144 -4.93 17.47 -16.15
N ALA A 145 -5.99 16.85 -16.68
CA ALA A 145 -7.34 17.39 -16.61
C ALA A 145 -7.90 17.44 -15.19
N PHE A 146 -7.49 16.51 -14.31
CA PHE A 146 -7.80 16.59 -12.89
C PHE A 146 -7.18 17.85 -12.26
N CYS A 147 -5.89 18.09 -12.53
CA CYS A 147 -5.13 19.18 -11.93
C CYS A 147 -5.56 20.58 -12.39
N GLU A 148 -6.15 20.72 -13.57
CA GLU A 148 -6.78 21.98 -14.02
C GLU A 148 -7.73 22.59 -12.97
N THR A 149 -8.48 21.74 -12.27
CA THR A 149 -9.45 22.18 -11.24
C THR A 149 -9.02 21.87 -9.80
N HIS A 150 -7.84 21.25 -9.62
CA HIS A 150 -7.34 20.79 -8.32
C HIS A 150 -5.91 21.30 -8.03
N ARG A 151 -5.56 22.48 -8.55
CA ARG A 151 -4.21 23.09 -8.44
C ARG A 151 -3.68 23.19 -7.00
N TYR A 152 -4.57 23.23 -6.00
CA TYR A 152 -4.23 23.30 -4.58
C TYR A 152 -3.72 21.96 -4.00
N LYS A 153 -3.98 20.83 -4.67
CA LYS A 153 -3.55 19.49 -4.25
C LYS A 153 -2.05 19.32 -4.43
N LYS A 154 -1.40 18.60 -3.51
CA LYS A 154 0.06 18.44 -3.48
C LYS A 154 0.59 17.84 -4.79
N GLU A 155 -0.08 16.83 -5.30
CA GLU A 155 0.26 16.12 -6.53
C GLU A 155 0.16 16.99 -7.78
N CYS A 156 -0.68 18.03 -7.74
CA CYS A 156 -0.86 19.00 -8.81
C CYS A 156 0.08 20.20 -8.72
N LYS A 157 0.83 20.36 -7.62
CA LYS A 157 1.80 21.46 -7.51
C LYS A 157 2.96 21.20 -8.47
N ARG A 158 3.26 22.18 -9.32
CA ARG A 158 4.37 22.15 -10.27
C ARG A 158 5.44 23.14 -9.79
N GLY A 159 6.60 22.62 -9.40
CA GLY A 159 7.79 23.44 -9.09
C GLY A 159 8.75 23.50 -10.28
N VAL A 160 9.85 24.25 -10.16
CA VAL A 160 10.87 24.41 -11.23
C VAL A 160 11.39 23.05 -11.73
N GLY A 161 11.55 22.06 -10.84
CA GLY A 161 11.97 20.71 -11.21
C GLY A 161 11.01 19.97 -12.14
N SER A 162 9.72 20.32 -12.17
CA SER A 162 8.74 19.74 -13.10
C SER A 162 8.85 20.26 -14.54
N LEU A 163 9.63 21.33 -14.75
CA LEU A 163 10.02 21.78 -16.09
C LEU A 163 11.19 20.97 -16.65
N LEU A 164 12.04 20.43 -15.75
CA LEU A 164 13.27 19.71 -16.11
C LEU A 164 13.08 18.19 -16.23
N LYS A 165 12.12 17.61 -15.49
CA LYS A 165 11.81 16.18 -15.53
C LYS A 165 10.32 15.95 -15.76
N ARG A 166 10.00 15.27 -16.87
CA ARG A 166 8.64 14.80 -17.14
C ARG A 166 8.28 13.69 -16.16
N LYS A 167 7.10 13.81 -15.54
CA LYS A 167 6.55 12.75 -14.70
C LYS A 167 5.81 11.73 -15.57
N PRO A 168 5.74 10.46 -15.15
CA PRO A 168 4.84 9.47 -15.73
C PRO A 168 3.42 10.01 -15.98
N SER A 169 2.85 10.69 -14.98
CA SER A 169 1.50 11.27 -15.00
C SER A 169 1.28 12.39 -16.03
N ASP A 170 2.34 12.95 -16.62
CA ASP A 170 2.22 13.96 -17.68
C ASP A 170 1.75 13.35 -19.01
N THR A 171 1.93 12.04 -19.21
CA THR A 171 1.68 11.36 -20.50
C THR A 171 0.84 10.09 -20.42
N GLN A 172 0.52 9.61 -19.22
CA GLN A 172 -0.21 8.35 -19.03
C GLN A 172 -1.29 8.49 -17.95
N PHE A 173 -2.18 7.51 -17.89
CA PHE A 173 -3.18 7.47 -16.84
C PHE A 173 -2.55 7.21 -15.47
N VAL A 174 -3.19 7.73 -14.43
CA VAL A 174 -2.85 7.44 -13.03
C VAL A 174 -3.98 6.70 -12.35
N LEU A 175 -3.66 5.89 -11.35
CA LEU A 175 -4.61 5.08 -10.62
C LEU A 175 -5.45 6.02 -9.74
N HIS A 176 -6.76 5.99 -9.95
CA HIS A 176 -7.72 6.57 -9.01
C HIS A 176 -8.06 5.50 -7.97
N GLY A 177 -8.53 4.33 -8.42
CA GLY A 177 -8.79 3.19 -7.54
C GLY A 177 -9.37 1.99 -8.25
N LEU A 178 -9.51 0.89 -7.49
CA LEU A 178 -10.16 -0.35 -7.91
C LEU A 178 -11.37 -0.60 -7.01
N TRP A 179 -12.58 -0.48 -7.55
CA TRP A 179 -13.78 -0.40 -6.72
C TRP A 179 -14.66 -1.64 -6.86
N PRO A 180 -14.78 -2.47 -5.81
CA PRO A 180 -15.79 -3.51 -5.73
C PRO A 180 -17.18 -2.99 -6.09
N GLN A 181 -17.90 -3.75 -6.91
CA GLN A 181 -19.23 -3.39 -7.38
C GLN A 181 -20.31 -4.23 -6.67
N PRO A 182 -21.54 -3.71 -6.53
CA PRO A 182 -22.06 -2.43 -7.05
C PRO A 182 -21.45 -1.20 -6.37
N ARG A 183 -21.65 0.00 -6.92
CA ARG A 183 -21.15 1.28 -6.37
C ARG A 183 -21.50 1.52 -4.88
N THR A 184 -22.57 0.90 -4.38
CA THR A 184 -22.99 0.95 -2.98
C THR A 184 -22.17 0.05 -2.05
N ASN A 185 -21.34 -0.84 -2.59
CA ASN A 185 -20.46 -1.73 -1.85
C ASN A 185 -19.21 -0.98 -1.38
N VAL A 186 -19.36 -0.21 -0.29
CA VAL A 186 -18.32 0.65 0.28
C VAL A 186 -18.26 0.52 1.80
N TYR A 187 -17.07 0.77 2.37
CA TYR A 187 -16.81 0.74 3.80
C TYR A 187 -17.16 -0.59 4.49
N CYS A 188 -16.74 -1.71 3.90
CA CYS A 188 -17.00 -3.05 4.43
C CYS A 188 -16.21 -3.29 5.71
N ASN A 189 -16.90 -3.58 6.82
CA ASN A 189 -16.30 -3.82 8.13
C ASN A 189 -15.38 -2.69 8.63
N VAL A 190 -15.66 -1.45 8.24
CA VAL A 190 -14.92 -0.26 8.71
C VAL A 190 -15.63 0.35 9.91
N ASP A 191 -14.88 0.78 10.93
CA ASP A 191 -15.44 1.48 12.09
C ASP A 191 -16.06 2.83 11.74
N TYR A 192 -17.10 3.22 12.48
CA TYR A 192 -17.81 4.48 12.27
C TYR A 192 -16.86 5.70 12.30
N ALA A 193 -15.91 5.74 13.24
CA ALA A 193 -14.96 6.83 13.36
C ALA A 193 -14.08 6.99 12.10
N LEU A 194 -13.63 5.88 11.52
CA LEU A 194 -12.84 5.88 10.29
C LEU A 194 -13.68 6.28 9.08
N LYS A 195 -14.91 5.77 8.95
CA LYS A 195 -15.85 6.23 7.92
C LYS A 195 -16.10 7.74 8.02
N ASN A 196 -16.24 8.26 9.23
CA ASN A 196 -16.47 9.68 9.46
C ASN A 196 -15.23 10.52 9.12
N ALA A 197 -14.03 10.09 9.50
CA ALA A 197 -12.79 10.74 9.10
C ALA A 197 -12.64 10.80 7.57
N ASP A 198 -12.93 9.68 6.91
CA ASP A 198 -12.88 9.55 5.45
C ASP A 198 -13.85 10.51 4.73
N LYS A 199 -15.13 10.49 5.15
CA LYS A 199 -16.17 11.37 4.58
C LYS A 199 -15.87 12.86 4.75
N ASN A 200 -15.20 13.21 5.84
CA ASN A 200 -14.76 14.59 6.14
C ASN A 200 -13.39 14.92 5.53
N LYS A 201 -12.87 14.09 4.61
CA LYS A 201 -11.59 14.30 3.91
C LYS A 201 -10.37 14.38 4.84
N ARG A 202 -10.48 13.83 6.06
CA ARG A 202 -9.38 13.73 7.02
C ARG A 202 -8.54 12.48 6.74
N TRP A 203 -8.09 12.33 5.50
CA TRP A 203 -7.42 11.11 5.04
C TRP A 203 -6.07 10.86 5.74
N ARG A 204 -5.39 11.93 6.16
CA ARG A 204 -4.17 11.83 6.97
C ARG A 204 -4.41 11.15 8.32
N ASP A 205 -5.62 11.28 8.87
CA ASP A 205 -6.01 10.68 10.16
C ASP A 205 -6.40 9.20 10.01
N LEU A 206 -6.52 8.70 8.77
CA LEU A 206 -6.78 7.28 8.53
C LEU A 206 -5.50 6.46 8.81
N PRO A 207 -5.64 5.17 9.21
CA PRO A 207 -4.51 4.31 9.49
C PRO A 207 -3.55 4.22 8.30
N CYS A 208 -2.26 4.15 8.59
CA CYS A 208 -1.28 3.68 7.61
C CYS A 208 -1.60 2.23 7.24
N LEU A 209 -1.36 1.88 5.99
CA LEU A 209 -1.59 0.55 5.47
C LEU A 209 -0.29 -0.24 5.60
N ALA A 210 -0.38 -1.51 5.99
CA ALA A 210 0.76 -2.42 5.93
C ALA A 210 0.97 -2.84 4.47
N LEU A 211 1.66 -2.00 3.70
CA LEU A 211 2.12 -2.30 2.35
C LEU A 211 3.58 -2.74 2.42
N ASP A 212 3.97 -3.66 1.55
CA ASP A 212 5.38 -3.94 1.34
C ASP A 212 6.02 -2.72 0.67
N GLU A 213 7.31 -2.46 0.95
CA GLU A 213 8.04 -1.30 0.44
C GLU A 213 7.94 -1.19 -1.09
N GLU A 214 8.07 -2.31 -1.80
CA GLU A 214 7.98 -2.34 -3.26
C GLU A 214 6.58 -2.00 -3.78
N VAL A 215 5.54 -2.36 -3.03
CA VAL A 215 4.15 -2.03 -3.39
C VAL A 215 3.87 -0.57 -3.12
N GLU A 216 4.36 -0.03 -2.01
CA GLU A 216 4.25 1.38 -1.68
C GLU A 216 4.95 2.26 -2.74
N ASP A 217 6.21 1.97 -3.05
CA ASP A 217 7.00 2.67 -4.07
C ASP A 217 6.32 2.64 -5.44
N ALA A 218 5.86 1.46 -5.86
CA ALA A 218 5.14 1.33 -7.13
C ALA A 218 3.81 2.09 -7.12
N LEU A 219 3.11 2.12 -5.98
CA LEU A 219 1.87 2.85 -5.82
C LEU A 219 2.08 4.36 -5.91
N GLU A 220 3.13 4.90 -5.29
CA GLU A 220 3.45 6.33 -5.38
C GLU A 220 3.64 6.79 -6.82
N VAL A 221 4.28 5.95 -7.65
CA VAL A 221 4.53 6.24 -9.07
C VAL A 221 3.23 6.30 -9.87
N VAL A 222 2.33 5.32 -9.68
CA VAL A 222 1.11 5.21 -10.49
C VAL A 222 -0.07 5.98 -9.90
N MET A 223 -0.03 6.39 -8.63
CA MET A 223 -1.06 7.15 -7.94
C MET A 223 -0.45 8.43 -7.33
N PRO A 224 -0.28 9.53 -8.10
CA PRO A 224 0.27 10.77 -7.54
C PRO A 224 -0.52 11.31 -6.33
N GLY A 225 -1.82 11.02 -6.28
CA GLY A 225 -2.67 11.33 -5.12
C GLY A 225 -2.22 10.69 -3.80
N PHE A 226 -1.29 9.73 -3.83
CA PHE A 226 -0.63 9.17 -2.66
C PHE A 226 -0.04 10.26 -1.76
N ALA A 227 0.55 11.31 -2.36
CA ALA A 227 1.08 12.47 -1.64
C ALA A 227 0.02 13.21 -0.79
N SER A 228 -1.25 13.05 -1.15
CA SER A 228 -2.43 13.60 -0.49
C SER A 228 -3.25 12.54 0.27
N ASP A 229 -2.64 11.40 0.63
CA ASP A 229 -3.25 10.30 1.37
C ASP A 229 -4.43 9.62 0.62
N LEU A 230 -4.48 9.70 -0.72
CA LEU A 230 -5.55 9.08 -1.52
C LEU A 230 -5.63 7.56 -1.33
N HIS A 231 -4.48 6.88 -1.20
CA HIS A 231 -4.45 5.43 -0.98
C HIS A 231 -5.17 5.02 0.33
N LYS A 232 -5.19 5.87 1.36
CA LYS A 232 -5.94 5.58 2.59
C LYS A 232 -7.45 5.69 2.36
N HIS A 233 -7.88 6.71 1.61
CA HIS A 233 -9.28 6.86 1.19
C HIS A 233 -9.76 5.66 0.38
N GLU A 234 -9.02 5.32 -0.67
CA GLU A 234 -9.37 4.25 -1.60
C GLU A 234 -9.42 2.90 -0.88
N TRP A 235 -8.49 2.64 0.04
CA TRP A 235 -8.55 1.46 0.88
C TRP A 235 -9.80 1.44 1.78
N ILE A 236 -9.97 2.47 2.62
CA ILE A 236 -11.03 2.49 3.63
C ILE A 236 -12.42 2.42 2.98
N LYS A 237 -12.63 3.15 1.89
CA LYS A 237 -13.93 3.22 1.24
C LYS A 237 -14.18 2.05 0.28
N HIS A 238 -13.16 1.57 -0.43
CA HIS A 238 -13.33 0.60 -1.51
C HIS A 238 -12.54 -0.69 -1.29
N GLY A 239 -11.25 -0.60 -0.96
CA GLY A 239 -10.37 -1.76 -0.79
C GLY A 239 -10.81 -2.72 0.33
N THR A 240 -11.40 -2.23 1.42
CA THR A 240 -11.95 -3.08 2.50
C THR A 240 -13.07 -4.01 2.02
N CYS A 241 -13.69 -3.71 0.87
CA CYS A 241 -14.69 -4.55 0.23
C CYS A 241 -14.12 -5.53 -0.81
N TYR A 242 -12.81 -5.53 -1.04
CA TYR A 242 -12.18 -6.32 -2.11
C TYR A 242 -12.01 -7.79 -1.74
N GLY A 243 -11.89 -8.12 -0.45
CA GLY A 243 -11.80 -9.50 0.05
C GLY A 243 -10.38 -10.03 0.29
N THR A 244 -9.37 -9.15 0.22
CA THR A 244 -7.97 -9.42 0.58
C THR A 244 -7.45 -8.29 1.47
N GLU A 245 -6.21 -8.41 1.95
CA GLU A 245 -5.49 -7.32 2.61
C GLU A 245 -5.06 -6.20 1.64
N ALA A 246 -4.69 -5.05 2.21
CA ALA A 246 -4.33 -3.83 1.48
C ALA A 246 -3.18 -4.03 0.49
N ASN A 247 -2.14 -4.75 0.90
CA ASN A 247 -0.98 -5.03 0.06
C ASN A 247 -1.40 -5.71 -1.25
N LYS A 248 -2.15 -6.81 -1.15
CA LYS A 248 -2.65 -7.55 -2.33
C LYS A 248 -3.62 -6.72 -3.18
N TYR A 249 -4.49 -5.93 -2.56
CA TYR A 249 -5.39 -5.04 -3.27
C TYR A 249 -4.62 -4.04 -4.16
N TYR A 250 -3.57 -3.43 -3.61
CA TYR A 250 -2.75 -2.49 -4.37
C TYR A 250 -1.85 -3.17 -5.39
N THR A 251 -1.27 -4.34 -5.10
CA THR A 251 -0.56 -5.14 -6.11
C THR A 251 -1.43 -5.39 -7.34
N ASP A 252 -2.70 -5.80 -7.13
CA ASP A 252 -3.63 -6.05 -8.23
C ASP A 252 -3.98 -4.75 -8.97
N ALA A 253 -4.28 -3.66 -8.25
CA ALA A 253 -4.63 -2.38 -8.86
C ALA A 253 -3.47 -1.79 -9.71
N ILE A 254 -2.23 -1.88 -9.21
CA ILE A 254 -0.99 -1.46 -9.89
C ILE A 254 -0.78 -2.31 -11.15
N SER A 255 -0.91 -3.63 -11.06
CA SER A 255 -0.81 -4.52 -12.21
C SER A 255 -1.81 -4.15 -13.31
N LEU A 256 -3.05 -3.85 -12.95
CA LEU A 256 -4.09 -3.52 -13.92
C LEU A 256 -3.87 -2.18 -14.62
N ILE A 257 -3.45 -1.13 -13.92
CA ILE A 257 -3.11 0.14 -14.58
C ILE A 257 -1.90 0.00 -15.49
N ASN A 258 -0.89 -0.78 -15.09
CA ASN A 258 0.29 -1.04 -15.93
C ASN A 258 -0.11 -1.76 -17.22
N GLN A 259 -1.04 -2.73 -17.16
CA GLN A 259 -1.59 -3.36 -18.35
C GLN A 259 -2.34 -2.37 -19.27
N VAL A 260 -3.06 -1.38 -18.71
CA VAL A 260 -3.68 -0.32 -19.52
C VAL A 260 -2.63 0.57 -20.19
N ASN A 261 -1.69 1.10 -19.41
CA ASN A 261 -0.69 2.06 -19.89
C ASN A 261 0.29 1.43 -20.89
N ASN A 262 0.63 0.14 -20.74
CA ASN A 262 1.50 -0.59 -21.67
C ASN A 262 0.77 -1.14 -22.92
N SER A 263 -0.55 -0.97 -23.00
CA SER A 263 -1.34 -1.44 -24.15
C SER A 263 -1.46 -0.40 -25.27
N ALA A 264 -2.11 -0.81 -26.38
CA ALA A 264 -2.50 0.12 -27.42
C ALA A 264 -3.44 1.23 -26.93
N VAL A 265 -4.19 1.04 -25.83
CA VAL A 265 -5.02 2.09 -25.21
C VAL A 265 -4.12 3.17 -24.62
N GLY A 266 -3.15 2.81 -23.76
CA GLY A 266 -2.21 3.79 -23.20
C GLY A 266 -1.46 4.56 -24.27
N LYS A 267 -0.96 3.86 -25.31
CA LYS A 267 -0.32 4.48 -26.47
C LYS A 267 -1.25 5.43 -27.24
N PHE A 268 -2.52 5.07 -27.42
CA PHE A 268 -3.49 5.94 -28.08
C PHE A 268 -3.67 7.25 -27.31
N PHE A 269 -3.80 7.20 -25.99
CA PHE A 269 -3.95 8.42 -25.18
C PHE A 269 -2.68 9.29 -25.23
N SER A 270 -1.49 8.69 -25.07
CA SER A 270 -0.24 9.43 -25.08
C SER A 270 0.08 10.10 -26.43
N GLN A 271 -0.32 9.47 -27.55
CA GLN A 271 -0.14 10.02 -28.90
C GLN A 271 -1.19 11.07 -29.29
N ASN A 272 -2.28 11.19 -28.52
CA ASN A 272 -3.38 12.12 -28.79
C ASN A 272 -3.50 13.23 -27.74
N ILE A 273 -2.49 13.41 -26.89
CA ILE A 273 -2.43 14.54 -25.94
C ILE A 273 -2.58 15.86 -26.71
N GLY A 274 -3.45 16.74 -26.23
CA GLY A 274 -3.81 18.00 -26.85
C GLY A 274 -4.84 17.89 -27.98
N LYS A 275 -5.39 16.69 -28.25
CA LYS A 275 -6.40 16.47 -29.28
C LYS A 275 -7.75 16.09 -28.66
N ARG A 276 -8.81 16.27 -29.45
CA ARG A 276 -10.14 15.74 -29.13
C ARG A 276 -10.21 14.28 -29.57
N ILE A 277 -10.67 13.41 -28.67
CA ILE A 277 -10.90 11.99 -28.92
C ILE A 277 -12.36 11.63 -28.69
N THR A 278 -12.79 10.50 -29.24
CA THR A 278 -14.14 9.96 -29.06
C THR A 278 -14.12 8.64 -28.30
N LEU A 279 -15.21 8.36 -27.56
CA LEU A 279 -15.43 7.06 -26.91
C LEU A 279 -15.41 5.92 -27.94
N LYS A 280 -15.89 6.15 -29.18
CA LYS A 280 -15.85 5.15 -30.24
C LYS A 280 -14.41 4.74 -30.56
N GLN A 281 -13.51 5.70 -30.78
CA GLN A 281 -12.09 5.43 -31.01
C GLN A 281 -11.48 4.66 -29.83
N VAL A 282 -11.71 5.13 -28.60
CA VAL A 282 -11.20 4.46 -27.38
C VAL A 282 -11.66 3.01 -27.31
N ARG A 283 -12.94 2.74 -27.57
CA ARG A 283 -13.51 1.39 -27.53
C ARG A 283 -12.95 0.50 -28.64
N THR A 284 -12.75 1.02 -29.84
CA THR A 284 -12.09 0.29 -30.93
C THR A 284 -10.66 -0.09 -30.57
N VAL A 285 -9.91 0.83 -29.97
CA VAL A 285 -8.54 0.54 -29.51
C VAL A 285 -8.53 -0.47 -28.36
N ALA A 286 -9.49 -0.39 -27.43
CA ALA A 286 -9.64 -1.37 -26.37
C ALA A 286 -9.98 -2.77 -26.90
N ASP A 287 -10.85 -2.87 -27.92
CA ASP A 287 -11.15 -4.15 -28.59
C ASP A 287 -9.89 -4.74 -29.26
N LYS A 288 -9.05 -3.90 -29.86
CA LYS A 288 -7.76 -4.33 -30.44
C LYS A 288 -6.77 -4.78 -29.36
N ALA A 289 -6.71 -4.08 -28.24
CA ALA A 289 -5.74 -4.35 -27.17
C ALA A 289 -6.11 -5.57 -26.32
N PHE A 290 -7.40 -5.74 -26.02
CA PHE A 290 -7.88 -6.69 -24.99
C PHE A 290 -8.88 -7.71 -25.54
N GLY A 291 -9.07 -7.72 -26.86
CA GLY A 291 -9.96 -8.65 -27.55
C GLY A 291 -11.37 -8.10 -27.80
N ARG A 292 -12.03 -8.68 -28.80
CA ARG A 292 -13.34 -8.24 -29.29
C ARG A 292 -14.37 -8.12 -28.15
N GLY A 293 -14.97 -6.94 -28.05
CA GLY A 293 -16.01 -6.61 -27.09
C GLY A 293 -15.49 -6.01 -25.77
N ALA A 294 -14.18 -5.98 -25.52
CA ALA A 294 -13.59 -5.31 -24.37
C ALA A 294 -14.02 -3.83 -24.29
N GLY A 295 -14.08 -3.13 -25.41
CA GLY A 295 -14.52 -1.74 -25.51
C GLY A 295 -15.94 -1.52 -24.96
N ASN A 296 -16.83 -2.52 -25.00
CA ASN A 296 -18.17 -2.41 -24.42
C ASN A 296 -18.18 -2.32 -22.89
N ARG A 297 -17.05 -2.58 -22.22
CA ARG A 297 -16.84 -2.41 -20.77
C ARG A 297 -16.04 -1.16 -20.41
N VAL A 298 -15.76 -0.31 -21.39
CA VAL A 298 -15.00 0.93 -21.21
C VAL A 298 -15.94 2.13 -21.26
N GLU A 299 -15.81 3.02 -20.27
CA GLU A 299 -16.50 4.30 -20.18
C GLU A 299 -15.48 5.44 -20.11
N LEU A 300 -15.75 6.52 -20.84
CA LEU A 300 -15.01 7.77 -20.78
C LEU A 300 -15.78 8.74 -19.89
N LEU A 301 -15.07 9.45 -19.03
CA LEU A 301 -15.64 10.46 -18.14
C LEU A 301 -15.06 11.81 -18.55
N CYS A 302 -15.93 12.79 -18.65
CA CYS A 302 -15.54 14.12 -19.07
C CYS A 302 -16.18 15.18 -18.20
N LYS A 303 -15.46 16.27 -18.00
CA LYS A 303 -15.94 17.45 -17.28
C LYS A 303 -15.53 18.69 -18.06
N ASN A 304 -16.48 19.58 -18.33
CA ASN A 304 -16.24 20.83 -19.06
C ASN A 304 -15.46 20.63 -20.38
N GLY A 305 -15.78 19.57 -21.11
CA GLY A 305 -15.15 19.21 -22.39
C GLY A 305 -13.81 18.48 -22.32
N LEU A 306 -13.20 18.33 -21.14
CA LEU A 306 -11.96 17.56 -20.93
C LEU A 306 -12.27 16.12 -20.58
N VAL A 307 -11.44 15.18 -21.05
CA VAL A 307 -11.43 13.81 -20.52
C VAL A 307 -10.76 13.84 -19.15
N THR A 308 -11.47 13.38 -18.12
CA THR A 308 -10.96 13.35 -16.74
C THR A 308 -10.63 11.94 -16.28
N GLU A 309 -11.40 10.93 -16.69
CA GLU A 309 -11.17 9.54 -16.28
C GLU A 309 -11.53 8.55 -17.39
N LEU A 310 -10.91 7.37 -17.31
CA LEU A 310 -11.24 6.17 -18.04
C LEU A 310 -11.65 5.09 -17.05
N TRP A 311 -12.85 4.57 -17.19
CA TRP A 311 -13.40 3.53 -16.31
C TRP A 311 -13.50 2.21 -17.06
N LEU A 312 -12.99 1.15 -16.46
CA LEU A 312 -13.00 -0.21 -16.99
C LEU A 312 -13.81 -1.12 -16.05
N HIS A 313 -14.92 -1.66 -16.54
CA HIS A 313 -15.75 -2.59 -15.77
C HIS A 313 -15.17 -4.00 -15.88
N LEU A 314 -14.84 -4.60 -14.74
CA LEU A 314 -14.10 -5.85 -14.64
C LEU A 314 -14.94 -6.95 -13.99
N GLY A 315 -14.69 -8.18 -14.41
CA GLY A 315 -15.08 -9.41 -13.72
C GLY A 315 -14.14 -9.74 -12.56
N SER A 316 -13.95 -11.02 -12.31
CA SER A 316 -13.05 -11.58 -11.29
C SER A 316 -12.42 -12.86 -11.81
N GLY A 317 -11.52 -13.46 -11.01
CA GLY A 317 -10.95 -14.79 -11.28
C GLY A 317 -9.74 -14.79 -12.22
N SER A 318 -9.15 -13.63 -12.48
CA SER A 318 -7.89 -13.49 -13.23
C SER A 318 -7.16 -12.23 -12.80
N THR A 319 -5.85 -12.16 -13.07
CA THR A 319 -5.04 -10.94 -13.00
C THR A 319 -4.82 -10.31 -14.39
N ASP A 320 -5.19 -11.01 -15.46
CA ASP A 320 -5.13 -10.54 -16.83
C ASP A 320 -6.34 -9.64 -17.16
N LEU A 321 -6.06 -8.41 -17.58
CA LEU A 321 -7.06 -7.38 -17.83
C LEU A 321 -8.01 -7.77 -18.98
N ALA A 322 -7.51 -8.44 -20.03
CA ALA A 322 -8.35 -8.87 -21.14
C ALA A 322 -9.42 -9.88 -20.68
N THR A 323 -9.01 -10.85 -19.86
CA THR A 323 -9.91 -11.83 -19.23
C THR A 323 -10.90 -11.15 -18.29
N LEU A 324 -10.44 -10.22 -17.46
CA LEU A 324 -11.31 -9.47 -16.54
C LEU A 324 -12.35 -8.61 -17.28
N LEU A 325 -11.96 -7.95 -18.37
CA LEU A 325 -12.87 -7.17 -19.20
C LEU A 325 -13.96 -8.05 -19.81
N LYS A 326 -13.63 -9.25 -20.31
CA LYS A 326 -14.65 -10.19 -20.82
C LYS A 326 -15.71 -10.51 -19.77
N GLY A 327 -15.31 -10.68 -18.51
CA GLY A 327 -16.23 -10.88 -17.38
C GLY A 327 -16.96 -9.63 -16.89
N GLY A 328 -16.57 -8.44 -17.33
CA GLY A 328 -17.13 -7.17 -16.88
C GLY A 328 -18.52 -6.82 -17.43
N LYS A 329 -19.22 -5.94 -16.71
CA LYS A 329 -20.54 -5.43 -17.13
C LYS A 329 -20.41 -4.54 -18.37
N LYS A 330 -21.24 -4.77 -19.39
CA LYS A 330 -21.36 -3.87 -20.54
C LYS A 330 -21.98 -2.54 -20.10
N ILE A 331 -21.45 -1.42 -20.59
CA ILE A 331 -21.88 -0.07 -20.20
C ILE A 331 -22.15 0.82 -21.41
N ARG A 332 -23.12 1.71 -21.26
CA ARG A 332 -23.32 2.85 -22.18
C ARG A 332 -22.61 4.06 -21.58
N GLY A 333 -21.46 4.43 -22.13
CA GLY A 333 -20.72 5.60 -21.62
C GLY A 333 -21.48 6.90 -21.91
N ARG A 334 -21.55 7.79 -20.92
CA ARG A 334 -22.24 9.08 -21.07
C ARG A 334 -21.42 10.11 -21.85
N CYS A 335 -20.11 10.23 -21.58
CA CYS A 335 -19.25 11.07 -22.40
C CYS A 335 -18.95 10.39 -23.74
N LYS A 336 -19.28 11.06 -24.85
CA LYS A 336 -19.00 10.56 -26.21
C LYS A 336 -17.68 11.07 -26.78
N GLN A 337 -17.20 12.22 -26.31
CA GLN A 337 -15.95 12.83 -26.75
C GLN A 337 -15.41 13.83 -25.73
N GLY A 338 -14.11 14.02 -25.71
CA GLY A 338 -13.44 15.00 -24.84
C GLY A 338 -12.05 15.35 -25.35
N HIS A 339 -11.52 16.48 -24.89
CA HIS A 339 -10.15 16.90 -25.15
C HIS A 339 -9.19 16.25 -24.14
N LEU A 340 -8.07 15.72 -24.63
CA LEU A 340 -7.00 15.17 -23.79
C LEU A 340 -6.06 16.28 -23.37
N ASP A 341 -6.11 16.62 -22.09
CA ASP A 341 -5.38 17.77 -21.58
C ASP A 341 -3.85 17.55 -21.53
N LYS A 342 -3.09 18.61 -21.82
CA LYS A 342 -1.62 18.59 -21.78
C LYS A 342 -1.11 18.77 -20.35
N ALA A 343 0.12 18.34 -20.10
CA ALA A 343 0.77 18.68 -18.84
C ALA A 343 1.00 20.20 -18.75
N GLY A 344 0.56 20.80 -17.65
CA GLY A 344 0.62 22.24 -17.44
C GLY A 344 -0.68 22.77 -16.84
N PHE A 345 -0.80 24.09 -16.80
CA PHE A 345 -2.06 24.77 -16.52
C PHE A 345 -2.41 25.70 -17.67
N GLY A 346 -3.69 25.83 -17.96
CA GLY A 346 -4.18 26.75 -18.97
C GLY A 346 -4.48 26.02 -20.28
N ARG A 347 -5.69 26.24 -20.77
CA ARG A 347 -6.21 25.64 -21.99
C ARG A 347 -5.69 26.31 -23.24
#